data_AF-A0A4Z2BF19-F1
#
_entry.id   AF-A0A4Z2BF19-F1
#
_cell.length_a   1.000
_cell.length_b   1.000
_cell.length_c   1.000
_cell.angle_alpha   90.00
_cell.angle_beta   90.00
_cell.angle_gamma   90.00
#
_symmetry.space_group_name_H-M   'P 1'
#
loop_
_entity.id
_entity.type
_entity.pdbx_description
1 polymer ?
#
loop_
_entity_poly.entity_id
_entity_poly.type
_entity_poly.pdbx_seq_one_letter_code
_entity_poly.pdbx_strand_id
1 'polypeptide(L)'
;MCAMWRLQVAFCIASVLLSLSSAAESKARSCSEVRQAYSAKGFSLVDVPHQEISGEHLRFCPQGYTCCTLEMEENLNQQSKLDFENLVENSSQSMRTTFSHQAQEV
;
A
#
# COMPACT_ATOMS: atom_id res chain seq x y z
N MET A 1 50.82 16.88 12.31
CA MET A 1 50.28 15.50 12.34
C MET A 1 48.87 15.47 12.94
N CYS A 2 48.65 15.91 14.19
CA CYS A 2 47.32 15.86 14.84
C CYS A 2 46.27 16.83 14.25
N ALA A 3 46.68 18.00 13.75
CA ALA A 3 45.75 18.99 13.17
C ALA A 3 45.12 18.51 11.86
N MET A 4 45.87 17.77 11.04
CA MET A 4 45.38 17.23 9.75
C MET A 4 44.36 16.11 9.96
N TRP A 5 44.57 15.25 10.97
CA TRP A 5 43.62 14.21 11.34
C TRP A 5 42.30 14.82 11.85
N ARG A 6 42.37 15.85 12.69
CA ARG A 6 41.19 16.55 13.20
C ARG A 6 40.38 17.20 12.07
N LEU A 7 41.05 17.76 11.06
CA LEU A 7 40.38 18.38 9.91
C LEU A 7 39.70 17.33 9.01
N GLN A 8 40.34 16.18 8.78
CA GLN A 8 39.71 15.08 8.03
C GLN A 8 38.48 14.51 8.75
N VAL A 9 38.57 14.29 10.07
CA VAL A 9 37.42 13.79 10.84
C VAL A 9 36.26 14.79 10.81
N ALA A 10 36.54 16.08 10.95
CA ALA A 10 35.51 17.13 10.85
C ALA A 10 34.85 17.15 9.46
N PHE A 11 35.63 16.98 8.39
CA PHE A 11 35.11 16.93 7.03
C PHE A 11 34.22 15.69 6.80
N CYS A 12 34.61 14.53 7.33
CA CYS A 12 33.80 13.31 7.25
C CYS A 12 32.47 13.47 7.98
N ILE A 13 32.47 14.04 9.19
CA ILE A 13 31.25 14.28 9.97
C ILE A 13 30.33 15.28 9.25
N ALA A 14 30.88 16.38 8.70
CA ALA A 14 30.09 17.36 7.95
C ALA A 14 29.45 16.75 6.69
N SER A 15 30.16 15.88 5.98
CA SER A 15 29.66 15.16 4.79
C SER A 15 28.49 14.23 5.13
N VAL A 16 28.61 13.48 6.24
CA VAL A 16 27.54 12.60 6.73
C VAL A 16 26.31 13.40 7.16
N LEU A 17 26.50 14.53 7.86
CA LEU A 17 25.41 15.40 8.29
C LEU A 17 24.67 16.07 7.11
N LEU A 18 25.40 16.48 6.07
CA LEU A 18 24.78 17.03 4.84
C LEU A 18 23.91 15.98 4.13
N SER A 19 24.35 14.71 4.12
CA SER A 19 23.64 13.60 3.47
C SER A 19 22.31 13.28 4.16
N LEU A 20 22.25 13.46 5.49
CA LEU A 20 21.07 13.13 6.30
C LEU A 20 19.98 14.23 6.25
N SER A 21 20.32 15.43 5.77
CA SER A 21 19.38 16.56 5.68
C SER A 21 18.40 16.48 4.50
N SER A 22 18.44 15.42 3.68
CA SER A 22 17.49 15.18 2.58
C SER A 22 16.14 14.57 3.02
N ALA A 23 15.92 14.37 4.31
CA ALA A 23 14.73 13.72 4.86
C ALA A 23 13.68 14.69 5.42
N ALA A 24 13.35 15.77 4.70
CA ALA A 24 12.16 16.57 5.01
C ALA A 24 11.80 17.50 3.85
N GLU A 25 11.41 16.94 2.71
CA GLU A 25 10.58 17.70 1.77
C GLU A 25 9.19 17.08 1.85
N SER A 26 8.27 17.80 2.50
CA SER A 26 6.83 17.55 2.51
C SER A 26 6.26 17.86 1.12
N LYS A 27 6.79 17.17 0.10
CA LYS A 27 6.23 17.09 -1.23
C LYS A 27 4.99 16.22 -1.10
N ALA A 28 3.82 16.78 -1.36
CA ALA A 28 2.57 16.01 -1.43
C ALA A 28 2.86 14.74 -2.24
N ARG A 29 2.75 13.57 -1.62
CA ARG A 29 3.19 12.35 -2.28
C ARG A 29 2.24 12.10 -3.45
N SER A 30 2.82 11.73 -4.60
CA SER A 30 2.07 11.42 -5.81
C SER A 30 1.27 10.13 -5.61
N CYS A 31 0.03 10.12 -6.06
CA CYS A 31 -0.82 8.92 -6.06
C CYS A 31 -0.68 8.08 -7.34
N SER A 32 0.35 8.31 -8.15
CA SER A 32 0.53 7.63 -9.45
C SER A 32 0.57 6.10 -9.35
N GLU A 33 1.24 5.56 -8.33
CA GLU A 33 1.31 4.11 -8.11
C GLU A 33 -0.06 3.54 -7.71
N VAL A 34 -0.77 4.24 -6.82
CA VAL A 34 -2.12 3.86 -6.38
C VAL A 34 -3.11 3.92 -7.55
N ARG A 35 -3.03 4.95 -8.41
CA ARG A 35 -3.81 5.03 -9.65
C ARG A 35 -3.57 3.82 -10.55
N GLN A 36 -2.30 3.45 -10.75
CA GLN A 36 -1.96 2.30 -11.57
C GLN A 36 -2.54 1.00 -10.97
N ALA A 37 -2.40 0.79 -9.66
CA ALA A 37 -2.96 -0.37 -8.99
C ALA A 37 -4.50 -0.43 -9.05
N TYR A 38 -5.16 0.73 -8.90
CA TYR A 38 -6.62 0.83 -8.93
C TYR A 38 -7.19 0.55 -10.33
N SER A 39 -6.55 1.09 -11.37
CA SER A 39 -6.91 0.78 -12.76
C SER A 39 -6.60 -0.66 -13.15
N ALA A 40 -5.55 -1.27 -12.61
CA ALA A 40 -5.25 -2.69 -12.81
C ALA A 40 -6.34 -3.61 -12.23
N LYS A 41 -7.12 -3.15 -11.24
CA LYS A 41 -8.32 -3.83 -10.75
C LYS A 41 -9.56 -3.62 -11.64
N GLY A 42 -9.46 -2.81 -12.68
CA GLY A 42 -10.57 -2.52 -13.61
C GLY A 42 -11.46 -1.35 -13.18
N PHE A 43 -11.09 -0.60 -12.15
CA PHE A 43 -11.85 0.58 -11.70
C PHE A 43 -11.50 1.84 -12.50
N SER A 44 -12.47 2.77 -12.55
CA SER A 44 -12.32 4.08 -13.19
C SER A 44 -11.31 4.96 -12.46
N LEU A 45 -10.57 5.79 -13.19
CA LEU A 45 -9.62 6.76 -12.62
C LEU A 45 -10.19 8.17 -12.45
N VAL A 46 -11.49 8.36 -12.73
CA VAL A 46 -12.15 9.68 -12.68
C VAL A 46 -12.05 10.28 -11.28
N ASP A 47 -12.32 9.47 -10.24
CA ASP A 47 -12.41 9.92 -8.85
C ASP A 47 -11.17 9.57 -8.02
N VAL A 48 -10.07 9.23 -8.68
CA VAL A 48 -8.78 8.98 -8.02
C VAL A 48 -8.01 10.30 -7.95
N PRO A 49 -7.42 10.66 -6.80
CA PRO A 49 -6.65 11.89 -6.69
C PRO A 49 -5.28 11.74 -7.37
N HIS A 50 -4.64 12.87 -7.69
CA HIS A 50 -3.26 12.89 -8.22
C HIS A 50 -2.21 13.01 -7.11
N GLN A 51 -2.59 13.56 -5.97
CA GLN A 51 -1.74 13.79 -4.80
C GLN A 51 -2.52 13.36 -3.55
N GLU A 52 -1.81 13.10 -2.45
CA GLU A 52 -2.44 12.75 -1.18
C GLU A 52 -3.46 13.81 -0.72
N ILE A 53 -4.61 13.35 -0.23
CA ILE A 53 -5.70 14.13 0.35
C ILE A 53 -5.88 13.77 1.83
N SER A 54 -6.57 14.62 2.60
CA SER A 54 -7.04 14.25 3.94
C SER A 54 -7.97 13.05 3.84
N GLY A 55 -7.75 12.03 4.68
CA GLY A 55 -8.54 10.79 4.73
C GLY A 55 -9.66 10.79 5.76
N GLU A 56 -10.03 11.95 6.31
CA GLU A 56 -11.08 12.07 7.34
C GLU A 56 -12.45 11.50 6.92
N HIS A 57 -12.68 11.41 5.61
CA HIS A 57 -13.90 10.82 5.03
C HIS A 57 -13.91 9.29 5.01
N LEU A 58 -12.78 8.63 5.30
CA LEU A 58 -12.65 7.18 5.21
C LEU A 58 -13.17 6.48 6.46
N ARG A 59 -13.79 5.31 6.29
CA ARG A 59 -14.45 4.54 7.37
C ARG A 59 -13.71 3.25 7.73
N PHE A 60 -13.00 2.65 6.78
CA PHE A 60 -12.31 1.37 6.95
C PHE A 60 -10.80 1.54 7.02
N CYS A 61 -10.24 2.42 6.18
CA CYS A 61 -8.83 2.77 6.23
C CYS A 61 -8.50 3.62 7.47
N PRO A 62 -7.26 3.53 8.00
CA PRO A 62 -6.80 4.42 9.05
C PRO A 62 -6.87 5.90 8.65
N GLN A 63 -7.13 6.75 9.64
CA GLN A 63 -7.20 8.21 9.44
C GLN A 63 -5.80 8.80 9.19
N GLY A 64 -5.68 9.68 8.19
CA GLY A 64 -4.41 10.31 7.79
C GLY A 64 -4.41 10.83 6.36
N TYR A 65 -3.26 11.25 5.84
CA TYR A 65 -3.12 11.55 4.40
C TYR A 65 -3.16 10.26 3.58
N THR A 66 -3.90 10.28 2.48
CA THR A 66 -4.24 9.08 1.72
C THR A 66 -4.43 9.38 0.23
N CYS A 67 -4.31 8.34 -0.59
CA CYS A 67 -4.66 8.37 -2.01
C CYS A 67 -6.05 7.77 -2.31
N CYS A 68 -6.82 7.43 -1.27
CA CYS A 68 -8.14 6.84 -1.40
C CYS A 68 -9.24 7.87 -1.15
N THR A 69 -10.14 8.03 -2.13
CA THR A 69 -11.45 8.69 -1.93
C THR A 69 -12.44 7.72 -1.31
N LEU A 70 -13.59 8.24 -0.86
CA LEU A 70 -14.67 7.42 -0.33
C LEU A 70 -15.14 6.38 -1.35
N GLU A 71 -15.32 6.78 -2.61
CA GLU A 71 -15.71 5.87 -3.69
C GLU A 71 -14.66 4.77 -3.93
N MET A 72 -13.37 5.10 -3.88
CA MET A 72 -12.30 4.10 -3.96
C MET A 72 -12.40 3.09 -2.81
N GLU A 73 -12.62 3.58 -1.59
CA GLU A 73 -12.75 2.73 -0.40
C GLU A 73 -13.96 1.80 -0.49
N GLU A 74 -15.11 2.30 -0.92
CA GLU A 74 -16.33 1.51 -1.11
C GLU A 74 -16.14 0.42 -2.17
N ASN A 75 -15.58 0.78 -3.33
CA ASN A 75 -15.29 -0.17 -4.41
C ASN A 75 -14.30 -1.25 -3.97
N LEU A 76 -13.22 -0.88 -3.28
CA LEU A 76 -12.23 -1.84 -2.78
C LEU A 76 -12.78 -2.73 -1.66
N ASN A 77 -13.63 -2.18 -0.79
CA ASN A 77 -14.28 -2.93 0.26
C ASN A 77 -15.24 -3.98 -0.32
N GLN A 78 -16.05 -3.59 -1.33
CA GLN A 78 -16.93 -4.54 -2.01
C GLN A 78 -16.15 -5.63 -2.76
N GLN A 79 -15.08 -5.26 -3.46
CA GLN A 79 -14.22 -6.22 -4.14
C GLN A 79 -13.59 -7.21 -3.16
N SER A 80 -13.00 -6.70 -2.06
CA SER A 80 -12.34 -7.55 -1.06
C SER A 80 -13.32 -8.53 -0.41
N LYS A 81 -14.58 -8.12 -0.22
CA LYS A 81 -15.64 -9.01 0.29
C LYS A 81 -15.90 -10.16 -0.69
N LEU A 82 -16.12 -9.84 -1.96
CA LEU A 82 -16.37 -10.85 -2.99
C LEU A 82 -15.18 -11.79 -3.18
N ASP A 83 -13.95 -11.26 -3.17
CA ASP A 83 -12.73 -12.05 -3.27
C ASP A 83 -12.65 -13.06 -2.11
N PHE A 84 -12.92 -12.60 -0.89
CA PHE A 84 -12.90 -13.45 0.29
C PHE A 84 -13.99 -14.54 0.22
N GLU A 85 -15.22 -14.18 -0.12
CA GLU A 85 -16.34 -15.14 -0.27
C GLU A 85 -16.01 -16.22 -1.31
N ASN A 86 -15.43 -15.83 -2.46
CA ASN A 86 -15.00 -16.77 -3.50
C ASN A 86 -13.88 -17.69 -3.03
N LEU A 87 -12.89 -17.18 -2.29
CA LEU A 87 -11.80 -18.00 -1.75
C LEU A 87 -12.33 -19.04 -0.76
N VAL A 88 -13.26 -18.64 0.12
CA VAL A 88 -13.89 -19.53 1.10
C VAL A 88 -14.71 -20.61 0.40
N GLU A 89 -15.52 -20.24 -0.59
CA GLU A 89 -16.35 -21.18 -1.34
C GLU A 89 -15.49 -22.18 -2.12
N ASN A 90 -14.47 -21.70 -2.85
CA ASN A 90 -13.55 -22.56 -3.60
C ASN A 90 -12.80 -23.55 -2.71
N SER A 91 -12.31 -23.08 -1.55
CA SER A 91 -11.66 -23.95 -0.56
C SER A 91 -12.63 -25.02 -0.04
N SER A 92 -13.86 -24.61 0.29
CA SER A 92 -14.91 -25.51 0.78
C SER A 92 -15.31 -26.55 -0.26
N GLN A 93 -15.45 -26.15 -1.52
CA GLN A 93 -15.71 -27.07 -2.63
C GLN A 93 -14.55 -28.04 -2.83
N SER A 94 -13.30 -27.56 -2.82
CA SER A 94 -12.12 -28.43 -2.92
C SER A 94 -12.14 -29.49 -1.81
N MET A 95 -12.38 -29.11 -0.55
CA MET A 95 -12.47 -30.07 0.56
C MET A 95 -13.62 -31.07 0.38
N ARG A 96 -14.81 -30.60 0.00
CA ARG A 96 -15.98 -31.47 -0.24
C ARG A 96 -15.70 -32.49 -1.35
N THR A 97 -15.10 -32.06 -2.46
CA THR A 97 -14.78 -32.96 -3.58
C THR A 97 -13.79 -34.05 -3.18
N THR A 98 -12.77 -33.72 -2.38
CA THR A 98 -11.82 -34.70 -1.85
C THR A 98 -12.52 -35.73 -0.95
N PHE A 99 -13.36 -35.29 -0.01
CA PHE A 99 -14.06 -36.20 0.88
C PHE A 99 -15.09 -37.06 0.14
N SER A 100 -15.81 -36.50 -0.85
CA SER A 100 -16.76 -37.29 -1.65
C SER A 100 -16.07 -38.35 -2.50
N HIS A 101 -14.88 -38.05 -3.03
CA HIS A 101 -14.09 -39.03 -3.78
C HIS A 101 -13.67 -40.18 -2.88
N GLN A 102 -13.11 -39.88 -1.70
CA GLN A 102 -12.70 -40.91 -0.74
C GLN A 102 -13.87 -41.75 -0.24
N ALA A 103 -15.04 -41.16 -0.04
CA ALA A 103 -16.23 -41.88 0.42
C ALA A 103 -16.83 -42.83 -0.64
N GLN A 104 -16.54 -42.62 -1.94
CA GLN A 104 -16.97 -43.51 -3.03
C GLN A 104 -16.02 -44.69 -3.27
N GLU A 105 -14.79 -44.61 -2.76
CA GLU A 105 -13.78 -45.68 -2.88
C GLU A 105 -13.91 -46.75 -1.78
N VAL A 106 -14.91 -46.62 -0.88
CA VAL A 106 -15.26 -47.58 0.18
C VAL A 106 -16.57 -48.28 -0.16
#